data_AF-A0A955NQJ9-F1
#
_entry.id   AF-A0A955NQJ9-F1
#
_cell.length_a   1.000
_cell.length_b   1.000
_cell.length_c   1.000
_cell.angle_alpha   90.00
_cell.angle_beta   90.00
_cell.angle_gamma   90.00
#
_symmetry.space_group_name_H-M   'P 1'
#
loop_
_entity.id
_entity.type
_entity.pdbx_description
1 polymer ?
#
loop_
_entity_poly.entity_id
_entity_poly.type
_entity_poly.pdbx_seq_one_letter_code
_entity_poly.pdbx_strand_id
1 'polypeptide(L)'
;GFKQAWYAPYCQDDDWAVIDAGLRWEDQGFSDLDGTAWYRKRFDVPKDWEGQAVWFLLGGANDSYILYCNGQEVARFGDRPDPGSDRKMNAAEQTTVAQIATMADLSPFLQYGAENSIALSFHDWGGSGGPWREPCLLTTDVDSLPRIPQVHQYPSERLGGFVVEIDGKGLGQDFSASNIEVQIESDSKSVSPMSLKREGKGEWIALFDPKELPKDGAGVIRVVPKGWVSFPSEEIPLRSQRERGWPEPNDNLKVLNNFVTELASRDLQGDSWSGVEVANPRKGWVFVSISSDRPVKAEAKWLEGAKQIQWRTNPDNGNLESITELAEGEHRLSVEVSHEAKLVIRRIPELAYSYYPCTPHLEPHGDYDWNYLTQYVLPHVTTLITHGDIDEAIKKEWLNEGRLWVGNASLPGLSGPPPNATEVYEYWSKNIGIQSPDFGGLIVD
;
A
#
# COMPACT_ATOMS: atom_id res chain seq x y z
N GLY A 1 0.34 -12.96 13.13
CA GLY A 1 0.41 -12.36 14.48
C GLY A 1 0.38 -13.34 15.62
N PHE A 2 -0.78 -13.86 15.98
CA PHE A 2 -0.93 -14.65 17.22
C PHE A 2 -0.04 -15.89 17.28
N LYS A 3 0.01 -16.69 16.21
CA LYS A 3 0.86 -17.88 16.14
C LYS A 3 2.36 -17.54 16.21
N GLN A 4 2.72 -16.35 15.72
CA GLN A 4 4.08 -15.82 15.73
C GLN A 4 4.42 -15.05 17.02
N ALA A 5 3.49 -15.00 17.98
CA ALA A 5 3.66 -14.31 19.26
C ALA A 5 4.08 -12.83 19.11
N TRP A 6 3.53 -12.11 18.12
CA TRP A 6 3.85 -10.68 17.90
C TRP A 6 3.44 -9.76 19.05
N TYR A 7 2.70 -10.24 20.04
CA TYR A 7 2.43 -9.52 21.29
C TYR A 7 3.59 -9.58 22.30
N ALA A 8 4.52 -10.53 22.16
CA ALA A 8 5.61 -10.75 23.11
C ALA A 8 6.56 -9.55 23.16
N PRO A 9 7.15 -9.23 24.33
CA PRO A 9 7.96 -8.03 24.49
C PRO A 9 9.19 -8.00 23.56
N TYR A 10 9.84 -9.15 23.36
CA TYR A 10 11.07 -9.27 22.57
C TYR A 10 10.87 -9.89 21.18
N CYS A 11 9.65 -9.77 20.63
CA CYS A 11 9.44 -10.14 19.23
C CYS A 11 10.33 -9.27 18.32
N GLN A 12 11.06 -9.90 17.41
CA GLN A 12 11.80 -9.21 16.37
C GLN A 12 10.80 -8.59 15.38
N ASP A 13 10.96 -7.30 15.12
CA ASP A 13 10.09 -6.48 14.28
C ASP A 13 10.92 -5.55 13.36
N ASP A 14 12.21 -5.82 13.19
CA ASP A 14 13.14 -4.99 12.41
C ASP A 14 12.81 -4.95 10.91
N ASP A 15 12.05 -5.94 10.42
CA ASP A 15 11.55 -6.03 9.05
C ASP A 15 10.18 -5.36 8.86
N TRP A 16 9.58 -4.79 9.92
CA TRP A 16 8.29 -4.14 9.84
C TRP A 16 8.41 -2.70 9.34
N ALA A 17 7.41 -2.28 8.57
CA ALA A 17 7.32 -0.89 8.13
C ALA A 17 7.09 0.06 9.32
N VAL A 18 7.75 1.21 9.28
CA VAL A 18 7.55 2.29 10.26
C VAL A 18 6.48 3.25 9.75
N ILE A 19 5.32 3.22 10.39
CA ILE A 19 4.19 4.11 10.10
C ILE A 19 3.74 4.90 11.33
N ASP A 20 3.04 6.00 11.07
CA ASP A 20 2.53 6.90 12.09
C ASP A 20 1.16 6.44 12.61
N ALA A 21 0.97 6.58 13.92
CA ALA A 21 -0.36 6.52 14.52
C ALA A 21 -1.08 7.88 14.34
N GLY A 22 -2.42 7.84 14.36
CA GLY A 22 -3.29 8.99 14.07
C GLY A 22 -3.61 9.17 12.59
N LEU A 23 -3.24 8.19 11.75
CA LEU A 23 -3.46 8.15 10.31
C LEU A 23 -3.95 6.76 9.90
N ARG A 24 -4.74 6.68 8.83
CA ARG A 24 -5.17 5.39 8.25
C ARG A 24 -3.95 4.69 7.64
N TRP A 25 -3.90 3.36 7.67
CA TRP A 25 -2.75 2.67 7.06
C TRP A 25 -2.75 2.77 5.52
N GLU A 26 -3.91 2.95 4.89
CA GLU A 26 -4.05 3.12 3.44
C GLU A 26 -3.36 4.39 2.96
N ASP A 27 -3.46 5.47 3.75
CA ASP A 27 -2.81 6.75 3.46
C ASP A 27 -1.28 6.67 3.64
N GLN A 28 -0.78 5.59 4.24
CA GLN A 28 0.62 5.36 4.58
C GLN A 28 1.27 4.24 3.76
N GLY A 29 0.64 3.85 2.65
CA GLY A 29 1.20 2.89 1.68
C GLY A 29 0.60 1.49 1.73
N PHE A 30 -0.43 1.25 2.55
CA PHE A 30 -1.12 -0.04 2.69
C PHE A 30 -2.53 -0.01 2.10
N SER A 31 -2.69 0.43 0.84
CA SER A 31 -4.01 0.74 0.23
C SER A 31 -4.97 -0.43 0.11
N ASP A 32 -4.46 -1.66 0.06
CA ASP A 32 -5.25 -2.86 -0.22
C ASP A 32 -5.44 -3.73 1.03
N LEU A 33 -5.08 -3.21 2.21
CA LEU A 33 -5.10 -3.95 3.46
C LEU A 33 -6.48 -3.87 4.12
N ASP A 34 -7.34 -4.84 3.82
CA ASP A 34 -8.52 -5.15 4.64
C ASP A 34 -8.20 -6.31 5.60
N GLY A 35 -8.54 -6.15 6.88
CA GLY A 35 -8.39 -7.21 7.88
C GLY A 35 -7.43 -6.87 9.03
N THR A 36 -6.45 -7.73 9.30
CA THR A 36 -5.67 -7.66 10.55
C THR A 36 -4.29 -7.05 10.35
N ALA A 37 -4.01 -5.95 11.05
CA ALA A 37 -2.70 -5.32 11.14
C ALA A 37 -2.15 -5.40 12.57
N TRP A 38 -0.83 -5.48 12.70
CA TRP A 38 -0.16 -5.40 14.00
C TRP A 38 0.73 -4.17 14.06
N TYR A 39 0.69 -3.49 15.20
CA TYR A 39 1.56 -2.37 15.51
C TYR A 39 2.35 -2.71 16.77
N ARG A 40 3.59 -2.26 16.84
CA ARG A 40 4.45 -2.43 18.00
C ARG A 40 5.22 -1.15 18.28
N LYS A 41 5.47 -0.87 19.56
CA LYS A 41 6.32 0.24 19.98
C LYS A 41 7.04 -0.12 21.27
N ARG A 42 8.36 0.07 21.29
CA ARG A 42 9.18 0.11 22.49
C ARG A 42 9.28 1.55 23.00
N PHE A 43 9.23 1.75 24.30
CA PHE A 43 9.28 3.08 24.93
C PHE A 43 9.74 2.98 26.38
N ASP A 44 10.48 3.98 26.84
CA ASP A 44 10.88 4.09 28.24
C ASP A 44 9.78 4.73 29.08
N VAL A 45 9.51 4.15 30.26
CA VAL A 45 8.63 4.77 31.26
C VAL A 45 9.46 5.37 32.37
N PRO A 46 9.34 6.67 32.64
CA PRO A 46 10.05 7.32 33.75
C PRO A 46 9.72 6.70 35.12
N LYS A 47 10.71 6.69 36.03
CA LYS A 47 10.52 6.14 37.38
C LYS A 47 9.55 6.95 38.24
N ASP A 48 9.45 8.26 38.01
CA ASP A 48 8.56 9.17 38.75
C ASP A 48 7.08 8.98 38.40
N TRP A 49 6.76 8.19 37.37
CA TRP A 49 5.38 7.75 37.09
C TRP A 49 4.92 6.63 38.02
N GLU A 50 5.82 6.01 38.80
CA GLU A 50 5.48 4.94 39.73
C GLU A 50 4.43 5.42 40.76
N GLY A 51 3.32 4.68 40.85
CA GLY A 51 2.19 5.02 41.72
C GLY A 51 1.18 6.01 41.12
N GLN A 52 1.41 6.52 39.90
CA GLN A 52 0.42 7.27 39.13
C GLN A 52 -0.39 6.32 38.23
N ALA A 53 -1.64 6.70 37.91
CA ALA A 53 -2.38 6.03 36.86
C ALA A 53 -1.79 6.42 35.50
N VAL A 54 -1.51 5.45 34.64
CA VAL A 54 -0.90 5.67 33.33
C VAL A 54 -1.87 5.20 32.26
N TRP A 55 -2.38 6.12 31.46
CA TRP A 55 -3.45 5.87 30.50
C TRP A 55 -2.91 5.81 29.08
N PHE A 56 -3.27 4.74 28.36
CA PHE A 56 -3.11 4.65 26.91
C PHE A 56 -4.40 5.07 26.23
N LEU A 57 -4.29 5.99 25.26
CA LEU A 57 -5.44 6.55 24.55
C LEU A 57 -5.26 6.47 23.04
N LEU A 58 -6.34 6.07 22.36
CA LEU A 58 -6.53 6.25 20.92
C LEU A 58 -7.82 7.03 20.69
N GLY A 59 -7.75 8.12 19.92
CA GLY A 59 -8.92 8.93 19.54
C GLY A 59 -9.93 8.19 18.68
N GLY A 60 -9.48 7.12 18.01
CA GLY A 60 -10.30 6.25 17.17
C GLY A 60 -9.45 5.18 16.50
N ALA A 61 -10.04 3.99 16.40
CA ALA A 61 -9.38 2.77 15.96
C ALA A 61 -10.34 2.00 15.06
N ASN A 62 -10.02 1.86 13.76
CA ASN A 62 -10.95 1.23 12.83
C ASN A 62 -10.62 -0.26 12.63
N ASP A 63 -11.53 -1.22 12.86
CA ASP A 63 -12.83 -1.13 13.58
C ASP A 63 -12.73 -1.59 15.04
N SER A 64 -11.73 -2.43 15.33
CA SER A 64 -11.51 -3.05 16.63
C SER A 64 -10.02 -3.31 16.84
N TYR A 65 -9.60 -3.43 18.10
CA TYR A 65 -8.24 -3.83 18.40
C TYR A 65 -8.07 -4.52 19.75
N ILE A 66 -6.95 -5.21 19.91
CA ILE A 66 -6.48 -5.71 21.21
C ILE A 66 -5.19 -5.01 21.58
N LEU A 67 -5.12 -4.52 22.81
CA LEU A 67 -3.94 -3.93 23.42
C LEU A 67 -3.19 -4.96 24.26
N TYR A 68 -1.89 -5.07 24.00
CA TYR A 68 -0.93 -5.80 24.82
C TYR A 68 0.12 -4.85 25.37
N CYS A 69 0.55 -5.08 26.61
CA CYS A 69 1.68 -4.41 27.23
C CYS A 69 2.61 -5.47 27.82
N ASN A 70 3.88 -5.44 27.45
CA ASN A 70 4.90 -6.39 27.90
C ASN A 70 4.49 -7.86 27.74
N GLY A 71 3.78 -8.18 26.64
CA GLY A 71 3.27 -9.53 26.35
C GLY A 71 1.97 -9.92 27.05
N GLN A 72 1.43 -9.08 27.93
CA GLN A 72 0.17 -9.31 28.61
C GLN A 72 -0.98 -8.58 27.92
N GLU A 73 -2.12 -9.25 27.75
CA GLU A 73 -3.32 -8.61 27.21
C GLU A 73 -3.91 -7.65 28.25
N VAL A 74 -4.11 -6.40 27.85
CA VAL A 74 -4.63 -5.32 28.72
C VAL A 74 -6.13 -5.18 28.52
N ALA A 75 -6.56 -5.00 27.26
CA ALA A 75 -7.95 -4.72 26.93
C ALA A 75 -8.26 -5.06 25.46
N ARG A 76 -9.56 -5.27 25.19
CA ARG A 76 -10.12 -5.42 23.84
C ARG A 76 -11.15 -4.32 23.61
N PHE A 77 -11.10 -3.73 22.42
CA PHE A 77 -12.00 -2.67 22.02
C PHE A 77 -12.65 -3.01 20.68
N GLY A 78 -13.97 -2.82 20.61
CA GLY A 78 -14.77 -3.26 19.48
C GLY A 78 -14.91 -4.79 19.39
N ASP A 79 -15.82 -5.24 18.55
CA ASP A 79 -16.10 -6.65 18.35
C ASP A 79 -15.27 -7.20 17.19
N ARG A 80 -14.72 -8.40 17.36
CA ARG A 80 -14.04 -9.11 16.27
C ARG A 80 -14.10 -10.61 16.48
N PRO A 81 -13.96 -11.41 15.42
CA PRO A 81 -13.77 -12.84 15.56
C PRO A 81 -12.57 -13.14 16.46
N ASP A 82 -12.68 -14.16 17.32
CA ASP A 82 -11.53 -14.63 18.06
C ASP A 82 -10.43 -15.05 17.08
N PRO A 83 -9.14 -14.75 17.40
CA PRO A 83 -8.04 -15.14 16.53
C PRO A 83 -8.05 -16.64 16.21
N GLY A 84 -8.26 -16.98 14.94
CA GLY A 84 -8.32 -18.37 14.46
C GLY A 84 -9.72 -19.00 14.44
N SER A 85 -10.78 -18.21 14.64
CA SER A 85 -12.17 -18.65 14.48
C SER A 85 -12.68 -18.44 13.05
N ASP A 86 -13.32 -19.45 12.47
CA ASP A 86 -14.04 -19.35 11.18
C ASP A 86 -15.45 -18.74 11.35
N ARG A 87 -15.81 -18.31 12.57
CA ARG A 87 -17.13 -17.77 12.88
C ARG A 87 -17.30 -16.40 12.24
N LYS A 88 -18.21 -16.28 11.27
CA LYS A 88 -18.73 -14.99 10.81
C LYS A 88 -19.61 -14.39 11.91
N MET A 89 -19.22 -13.23 12.43
CA MET A 89 -20.07 -12.46 13.33
C MET A 89 -21.23 -11.85 12.56
N ASN A 90 -22.42 -11.76 13.18
CA ASN A 90 -23.54 -11.10 12.53
C ASN A 90 -23.35 -9.57 12.60
N ALA A 91 -23.80 -8.83 11.59
CA ALA A 91 -23.56 -7.38 11.50
C ALA A 91 -24.36 -6.56 12.53
N ALA A 92 -25.36 -7.16 13.19
CA ALA A 92 -26.21 -6.49 14.17
C ALA A 92 -25.64 -6.51 15.60
N GLU A 93 -24.65 -7.37 15.87
CA GLU A 93 -23.98 -7.53 17.18
C GLU A 93 -22.60 -6.87 17.22
N GLN A 94 -22.22 -6.12 16.19
CA GLN A 94 -20.86 -5.59 16.04
C GLN A 94 -20.74 -4.16 16.54
N THR A 95 -19.90 -3.95 17.55
CA THR A 95 -19.50 -2.64 18.07
C THR A 95 -18.18 -2.24 17.45
N THR A 96 -18.17 -1.14 16.70
CA THR A 96 -16.93 -0.52 16.18
C THR A 96 -16.44 0.57 17.13
N VAL A 97 -15.13 0.72 17.24
CA VAL A 97 -14.47 1.86 17.91
C VAL A 97 -13.81 2.81 16.92
N ALA A 98 -14.21 2.76 15.64
CA ALA A 98 -13.70 3.64 14.60
C ALA A 98 -13.80 5.12 14.99
N GLN A 99 -14.96 5.53 15.51
CA GLN A 99 -15.27 6.93 15.83
C GLN A 99 -15.28 7.20 17.34
N ILE A 100 -14.77 6.26 18.15
CA ILE A 100 -14.89 6.31 19.61
C ILE A 100 -13.49 6.32 20.20
N ALA A 101 -13.21 7.34 21.01
CA ALA A 101 -11.98 7.36 21.80
C ALA A 101 -11.98 6.19 22.79
N THR A 102 -10.87 5.46 22.83
CA THR A 102 -10.67 4.31 23.71
C THR A 102 -9.55 4.60 24.68
N MET A 103 -9.66 4.08 25.90
CA MET A 103 -8.70 4.32 26.96
C MET A 103 -8.51 3.07 27.82
N ALA A 104 -7.26 2.77 28.17
CA ALA A 104 -6.90 1.66 29.05
C ALA A 104 -5.86 2.07 30.09
N ASP A 105 -6.00 1.59 31.32
CA ASP A 105 -5.01 1.76 32.38
C ASP A 105 -3.87 0.76 32.18
N LEU A 106 -2.69 1.28 31.85
CA LEU A 106 -1.46 0.49 31.69
C LEU A 106 -0.68 0.35 32.98
N SER A 107 -1.01 1.10 34.04
CA SER A 107 -0.22 1.13 35.27
C SER A 107 0.11 -0.25 35.88
N PRO A 108 -0.75 -1.29 35.81
CA PRO A 108 -0.42 -2.63 36.34
C PRO A 108 0.58 -3.43 35.49
N PHE A 109 0.82 -3.01 34.26
CA PHE A 109 1.56 -3.77 33.24
C PHE A 109 2.94 -3.16 32.93
N LEU A 110 3.24 -1.98 33.47
CA LEU A 110 4.45 -1.22 33.20
C LEU A 110 5.59 -1.56 34.17
N GLN A 111 6.81 -1.47 33.65
CA GLN A 111 8.07 -1.48 34.40
C GLN A 111 8.59 -0.04 34.47
N TYR A 112 8.47 0.59 35.64
CA TYR A 112 8.87 1.98 35.84
C TYR A 112 10.40 2.13 35.92
N GLY A 113 10.94 3.15 35.26
CA GLY A 113 12.38 3.37 35.13
C GLY A 113 13.08 2.42 34.15
N ALA A 114 12.32 1.78 33.26
CA ALA A 114 12.81 0.80 32.29
C ALA A 114 12.08 0.90 30.95
N GLU A 115 12.63 0.23 29.94
CA GLU A 115 11.99 0.06 28.64
C GLU A 115 10.78 -0.88 28.77
N ASN A 116 9.69 -0.50 28.11
CA ASN A 116 8.45 -1.24 27.99
C ASN A 116 8.10 -1.44 26.52
N SER A 117 7.15 -2.33 26.27
CA SER A 117 6.64 -2.60 24.93
C SER A 117 5.12 -2.63 24.93
N ILE A 118 4.52 -2.04 23.89
CA ILE A 118 3.11 -2.24 23.54
C ILE A 118 3.01 -2.93 22.18
N ALA A 119 1.99 -3.78 22.04
CA ALA A 119 1.57 -4.34 20.78
C ALA A 119 0.07 -4.17 20.61
N LEU A 120 -0.37 -3.77 19.42
CA LEU A 120 -1.76 -3.58 19.08
C LEU A 120 -2.11 -4.51 17.92
N SER A 121 -3.18 -5.28 18.04
CA SER A 121 -3.73 -6.08 16.93
C SER A 121 -5.04 -5.46 16.48
N PHE A 122 -4.99 -4.67 15.41
CA PHE A 122 -6.18 -4.09 14.78
C PHE A 122 -6.88 -5.10 13.89
N HIS A 123 -8.19 -4.96 13.75
CA HIS A 123 -8.99 -5.68 12.79
C HIS A 123 -10.01 -4.71 12.17
N ASP A 124 -9.80 -4.42 10.89
CA ASP A 124 -10.68 -3.65 10.02
C ASP A 124 -11.65 -4.61 9.32
N TRP A 125 -12.94 -4.28 9.36
CA TRP A 125 -13.99 -5.06 8.70
C TRP A 125 -14.12 -4.72 7.21
N GLY A 126 -13.51 -3.61 6.79
CA GLY A 126 -13.29 -3.22 5.40
C GLY A 126 -13.23 -1.70 5.23
N GLY A 127 -12.51 -1.26 4.19
CA GLY A 127 -12.49 0.13 3.79
C GLY A 127 -11.22 0.84 4.20
N SER A 128 -11.13 1.31 5.45
CA SER A 128 -9.89 1.96 5.92
C SER A 128 -9.56 1.61 7.34
N GLY A 129 -8.32 1.23 7.65
CA GLY A 129 -8.01 0.69 8.98
C GLY A 129 -6.95 1.43 9.80
N GLY A 130 -6.84 0.99 11.06
CA GLY A 130 -5.75 1.35 11.97
C GLY A 130 -6.11 2.37 13.03
N PRO A 131 -5.11 2.83 13.83
CA PRO A 131 -5.27 3.93 14.78
C PRO A 131 -5.38 5.25 14.01
N TRP A 132 -6.52 5.49 13.39
CA TRP A 132 -6.68 6.54 12.39
C TRP A 132 -7.04 7.92 12.98
N ARG A 133 -7.26 8.00 14.30
CA ARG A 133 -7.59 9.25 14.99
C ARG A 133 -6.70 9.54 16.19
N GLU A 134 -6.17 10.75 16.22
CA GLU A 134 -5.57 11.40 17.39
C GLU A 134 -6.59 11.72 18.51
N PRO A 135 -6.15 11.81 19.77
CA PRO A 135 -4.78 11.57 20.24
C PRO A 135 -4.38 10.09 20.18
N CYS A 136 -3.08 9.81 19.99
CA CYS A 136 -2.51 8.46 20.13
C CYS A 136 -1.34 8.56 21.11
N LEU A 137 -1.60 8.44 22.41
CA LEU A 137 -0.61 8.79 23.44
C LEU A 137 -0.73 7.99 24.73
N LEU A 138 0.34 8.09 25.53
CA LEU A 138 0.43 7.61 26.90
C LEU A 138 0.53 8.84 27.83
N THR A 139 -0.32 8.95 28.85
CA THR A 139 -0.31 10.10 29.76
C THR A 139 -0.65 9.70 31.21
N THR A 140 -0.08 10.43 32.16
CA THR A 140 -0.53 10.45 33.56
C THR A 140 -1.52 11.59 33.85
N ASP A 141 -1.58 12.58 32.95
CA ASP A 141 -2.48 13.72 33.02
C ASP A 141 -3.57 13.58 31.94
N VAL A 142 -4.69 12.98 32.32
CA VAL A 142 -5.87 12.87 31.44
C VAL A 142 -6.67 14.16 31.38
N ASP A 143 -6.50 15.06 32.34
CA ASP A 143 -7.24 16.32 32.40
C ASP A 143 -6.70 17.34 31.38
N SER A 144 -5.44 17.21 30.97
CA SER A 144 -4.81 18.01 29.92
C SER A 144 -5.21 17.62 28.48
N LEU A 145 -6.02 16.57 28.30
CA LEU A 145 -6.42 16.12 26.96
C LEU A 145 -7.37 17.14 26.29
N PRO A 146 -7.18 17.44 24.99
CA PRO A 146 -8.08 18.33 24.26
C PRO A 146 -9.48 17.71 24.26
N ARG A 147 -10.45 18.47 24.79
CA ARG A 147 -11.78 17.91 25.10
C ARG A 147 -12.70 17.86 23.89
N ILE A 148 -12.57 18.78 22.92
CA ILE A 148 -13.31 18.89 21.63
C ILE A 148 -12.90 20.24 20.98
N PRO A 149 -12.86 20.38 19.63
CA PRO A 149 -13.16 19.36 18.63
C PRO A 149 -11.96 18.46 18.31
N GLN A 150 -12.23 17.20 17.98
CA GLN A 150 -11.20 16.31 17.46
C GLN A 150 -10.92 16.69 16.00
N VAL A 151 -9.64 16.83 15.66
CA VAL A 151 -9.21 17.20 14.31
C VAL A 151 -8.30 16.10 13.76
N HIS A 152 -8.64 15.62 12.56
CA HIS A 152 -7.82 14.68 11.80
C HIS A 152 -7.38 15.29 10.50
N GLN A 153 -6.20 14.88 10.05
CA GLN A 153 -5.57 15.43 8.87
C GLN A 153 -4.94 14.30 8.06
N TYR A 154 -5.16 14.27 6.75
CA TYR A 154 -4.62 13.22 5.89
C TYR A 154 -4.63 13.63 4.40
N PRO A 155 -3.71 13.12 3.57
CA PRO A 155 -3.80 13.26 2.12
C PRO A 155 -4.93 12.38 1.56
N SER A 156 -5.70 12.87 0.58
CA SER A 156 -6.76 12.12 -0.11
C SER A 156 -6.61 12.19 -1.62
N GLU A 157 -6.33 11.04 -2.24
CA GLU A 157 -6.30 10.93 -3.71
C GLU A 157 -7.72 11.06 -4.30
N ARG A 158 -8.71 10.45 -3.64
CA ARG A 158 -10.12 10.50 -4.07
C ARG A 158 -10.65 11.93 -4.15
N LEU A 159 -10.29 12.78 -3.20
CA LEU A 159 -10.70 14.18 -3.17
C LEU A 159 -9.68 15.11 -3.84
N GLY A 160 -8.51 14.59 -4.24
CA GLY A 160 -7.46 15.34 -4.91
C GLY A 160 -6.84 16.43 -4.04
N GLY A 161 -6.66 16.20 -2.74
CA GLY A 161 -6.08 17.22 -1.86
C GLY A 161 -5.78 16.75 -0.44
N PHE A 162 -5.44 17.69 0.44
CA PHE A 162 -5.22 17.43 1.86
C PHE A 162 -6.50 17.70 2.64
N VAL A 163 -6.95 16.72 3.39
CA VAL A 163 -8.20 16.76 4.12
C VAL A 163 -7.90 17.07 5.58
N VAL A 164 -8.69 17.98 6.14
CA VAL A 164 -8.83 18.19 7.59
C VAL A 164 -10.27 17.89 7.97
N GLU A 165 -10.48 16.81 8.72
CA GLU A 165 -11.76 16.45 9.31
C GLU A 165 -11.87 17.02 10.72
N ILE A 166 -13.03 17.58 11.06
CA ILE A 166 -13.32 18.10 12.39
C ILE A 166 -14.56 17.40 12.93
N ASP A 167 -14.42 16.66 14.02
CA ASP A 167 -15.54 16.04 14.74
C ASP A 167 -15.96 16.91 15.93
N GLY A 168 -17.14 17.51 15.78
CA GLY A 168 -17.80 18.30 16.81
C GLY A 168 -19.09 17.68 17.32
N LYS A 169 -19.33 16.37 17.15
CA LYS A 169 -20.54 15.70 17.68
C LYS A 169 -20.71 15.91 19.18
N GLY A 170 -19.60 16.03 19.92
CA GLY A 170 -19.58 16.34 21.35
C GLY A 170 -20.03 17.77 21.72
N LEU A 171 -20.20 18.68 20.75
CA LEU A 171 -20.62 20.07 20.98
C LEU A 171 -22.15 20.26 21.08
N GLY A 172 -22.92 19.17 20.93
CA GLY A 172 -24.39 19.18 21.04
C GLY A 172 -25.12 19.30 19.70
N GLN A 173 -26.40 18.90 19.69
CA GLN A 173 -27.21 18.78 18.45
C GLN A 173 -27.69 20.12 17.89
N ASP A 174 -27.81 21.15 18.74
CA ASP A 174 -28.22 22.52 18.35
C ASP A 174 -27.10 23.30 17.64
N PHE A 175 -25.92 22.69 17.50
CA PHE A 175 -24.78 23.21 16.75
C PHE A 175 -25.06 23.41 15.24
N SER A 176 -26.20 22.91 14.74
CA SER A 176 -26.63 23.01 13.35
C SER A 176 -26.71 24.44 12.77
N ALA A 177 -26.69 25.47 13.62
CA ALA A 177 -26.71 26.89 13.26
C ALA A 177 -25.34 27.63 13.32
N SER A 178 -24.27 26.99 13.80
CA SER A 178 -22.93 27.61 13.91
C SER A 178 -22.04 27.25 12.72
N ASN A 179 -21.26 28.21 12.23
CA ASN A 179 -20.23 27.99 11.22
C ASN A 179 -18.87 27.82 11.91
N ILE A 180 -17.92 27.16 11.27
CA ILE A 180 -16.51 27.18 11.67
C ILE A 180 -15.69 27.82 10.55
N GLU A 181 -14.57 28.42 10.93
CA GLU A 181 -13.50 28.79 10.03
C GLU A 181 -12.32 27.85 10.31
N VAL A 182 -11.72 27.33 9.24
CA VAL A 182 -10.56 26.44 9.31
C VAL A 182 -9.47 27.08 8.45
N GLN A 183 -8.28 27.23 9.01
CA GLN A 183 -7.10 27.72 8.29
C GLN A 183 -5.89 26.87 8.65
N ILE A 184 -4.92 26.78 7.74
CA ILE A 184 -3.58 26.27 8.05
C ILE A 184 -2.64 27.46 8.12
N GLU A 185 -2.10 27.72 9.29
CA GLU A 185 -1.24 28.86 9.59
C GLU A 185 0.22 28.39 9.79
N SER A 186 1.16 29.17 9.27
CA SER A 186 2.61 29.03 9.46
C SER A 186 3.21 30.42 9.63
N ASP A 187 4.47 30.50 10.08
CA ASP A 187 5.18 31.78 10.28
C ASP A 187 5.15 32.72 9.07
N SER A 188 5.01 32.16 7.87
CA SER A 188 5.09 32.89 6.60
C SER A 188 3.77 32.95 5.81
N LYS A 189 2.77 32.15 6.15
CA LYS A 189 1.59 31.93 5.30
C LYS A 189 0.38 31.44 6.10
N SER A 190 -0.80 31.97 5.76
CA SER A 190 -2.10 31.37 6.10
C SER A 190 -2.76 30.85 4.82
N VAL A 191 -3.29 29.63 4.87
CA VAL A 191 -3.93 28.94 3.75
C VAL A 191 -5.37 28.65 4.12
N SER A 192 -6.30 29.06 3.26
CA SER A 192 -7.72 28.71 3.37
C SER A 192 -8.02 27.42 2.60
N PRO A 193 -9.02 26.62 3.05
CA PRO A 193 -9.42 25.44 2.31
C PRO A 193 -10.07 25.83 0.97
N MET A 194 -9.81 25.03 -0.07
CA MET A 194 -10.52 25.07 -1.35
C MET A 194 -12.01 24.83 -1.17
N SER A 195 -12.39 23.99 -0.19
CA SER A 195 -13.77 23.80 0.21
C SER A 195 -13.88 23.41 1.68
N LEU A 196 -14.92 23.89 2.36
CA LEU A 196 -15.31 23.47 3.70
C LEU A 196 -16.75 22.98 3.62
N LYS A 197 -16.95 21.68 3.84
CA LYS A 197 -18.27 21.04 3.77
C LYS A 197 -18.64 20.50 5.14
N ARG A 198 -19.93 20.48 5.43
CA ARG A 198 -20.47 19.79 6.60
C ARG A 198 -20.97 18.42 6.18
N GLU A 199 -20.54 17.38 6.89
CA GLU A 199 -21.06 16.02 6.75
C GLU A 199 -21.85 15.63 8.00
N GLY A 200 -22.97 14.94 7.80
CA GLY A 200 -23.81 14.44 8.89
C GLY A 200 -24.23 15.50 9.92
N LYS A 201 -24.26 15.09 11.19
CA LYS A 201 -24.63 15.92 12.34
C LYS A 201 -23.36 16.25 13.15
N GLY A 202 -22.65 17.31 12.76
CA GLY A 202 -21.54 17.86 13.54
C GLY A 202 -20.15 17.44 13.08
N GLU A 203 -19.97 17.03 11.82
CA GLU A 203 -18.66 16.82 11.21
C GLU A 203 -18.41 17.83 10.09
N TRP A 204 -17.17 18.28 9.94
CA TRP A 204 -16.74 19.11 8.83
C TRP A 204 -15.54 18.51 8.13
N ILE A 205 -15.50 18.70 6.81
CA ILE A 205 -14.39 18.32 5.94
C ILE A 205 -13.89 19.57 5.25
N ALA A 206 -12.68 19.99 5.59
CA ALA A 206 -11.94 21.05 4.91
C ALA A 206 -10.93 20.42 3.95
N LEU A 207 -10.97 20.80 2.67
CA LEU A 207 -10.06 20.31 1.63
C LEU A 207 -9.10 21.42 1.22
N PHE A 208 -7.80 21.18 1.31
CA PHE A 208 -6.72 22.11 0.97
C PHE A 208 -5.94 21.63 -0.25
N ASP A 209 -5.39 22.57 -1.03
CA ASP A 209 -4.44 22.25 -2.11
C ASP A 209 -3.08 21.89 -1.46
N PRO A 210 -2.58 20.65 -1.62
CA PRO A 210 -1.28 20.25 -1.09
C PRO A 210 -0.13 21.18 -1.51
N LYS A 211 -0.19 21.76 -2.70
CA LYS A 211 0.86 22.66 -3.23
C LYS A 211 0.93 23.98 -2.48
N GLU A 212 -0.15 24.38 -1.81
CA GLU A 212 -0.20 25.61 -1.05
C GLU A 212 0.22 25.43 0.41
N LEU A 213 0.33 24.19 0.89
CA LEU A 213 0.63 23.91 2.29
C LEU A 213 2.11 24.13 2.61
N PRO A 214 2.42 24.49 3.87
CA PRO A 214 3.79 24.48 4.36
C PRO A 214 4.45 23.11 4.20
N LYS A 215 5.72 23.09 3.80
CA LYS A 215 6.50 21.85 3.71
C LYS A 215 6.80 21.28 5.09
N ASP A 216 7.03 19.97 5.14
CA ASP A 216 7.50 19.25 6.33
C ASP A 216 6.64 19.41 7.60
N GLY A 217 5.36 19.78 7.45
CA GLY A 217 4.46 19.99 8.59
C GLY A 217 4.75 21.27 9.38
N ALA A 218 5.46 22.24 8.79
CA ALA A 218 5.76 23.51 9.45
C ALA A 218 4.51 24.42 9.55
N GLY A 219 3.63 24.16 10.52
CA GLY A 219 2.46 24.98 10.77
C GLY A 219 1.48 24.38 11.78
N VAL A 220 0.34 25.04 11.92
CA VAL A 220 -0.79 24.58 12.74
C VAL A 220 -2.09 24.68 11.95
N ILE A 221 -2.97 23.72 12.16
CA ILE A 221 -4.37 23.78 11.78
C ILE A 221 -5.09 24.58 12.87
N ARG A 222 -5.73 25.66 12.47
CA ARG A 222 -6.51 26.52 13.36
C ARG A 222 -7.99 26.37 13.07
N VAL A 223 -8.75 26.02 14.10
CA VAL A 223 -10.22 25.90 14.03
C VAL A 223 -10.86 26.98 14.89
N VAL A 224 -11.60 27.88 14.26
CA VAL A 224 -12.23 29.02 14.91
C VAL A 224 -13.75 28.92 14.78
N PRO A 225 -14.50 28.83 15.89
CA PRO A 225 -15.96 28.88 15.81
C PRO A 225 -16.45 30.28 15.39
N LYS A 226 -17.47 30.31 14.53
CA LYS A 226 -18.19 31.52 14.11
C LYS A 226 -19.65 31.40 14.54
N GLY A 227 -20.00 32.03 15.66
CA GLY A 227 -21.38 32.05 16.13
C GLY A 227 -21.50 32.08 17.65
N TRP A 228 -22.66 31.65 18.15
CA TRP A 228 -23.00 31.67 19.57
C TRP A 228 -22.29 30.59 20.39
N VAL A 229 -21.67 29.61 19.73
CA VAL A 229 -20.88 28.57 20.40
C VAL A 229 -19.41 28.99 20.43
N SER A 230 -18.83 29.05 21.62
CA SER A 230 -17.41 29.34 21.84
C SER A 230 -16.74 28.12 22.45
N PHE A 231 -15.93 27.42 21.67
CA PHE A 231 -14.81 26.66 22.21
C PHE A 231 -13.52 27.48 22.00
N PRO A 232 -12.48 27.31 22.84
CA PRO A 232 -11.18 27.92 22.60
C PRO A 232 -10.71 27.59 21.18
N SER A 233 -10.09 28.55 20.49
CA SER A 233 -9.44 28.21 19.22
C SER A 233 -8.34 27.19 19.50
N GLU A 234 -8.44 26.02 18.87
CA GLU A 234 -7.44 24.97 18.97
C GLU A 234 -6.39 25.16 17.88
N GLU A 235 -5.12 24.96 18.24
CA GLU A 235 -3.98 24.91 17.33
C GLU A 235 -3.46 23.47 17.31
N ILE A 236 -3.73 22.75 16.22
CA ILE A 236 -3.28 21.37 16.05
C ILE A 236 -2.03 21.40 15.15
N PRO A 237 -0.89 20.79 15.55
CA PRO A 237 0.29 20.72 14.70
C PRO A 237 -0.03 20.14 13.32
N LEU A 238 0.42 20.79 12.25
CA LEU A 238 0.32 20.27 10.90
C LEU A 238 1.32 19.11 10.75
N ARG A 239 0.87 17.95 10.28
CA ARG A 239 1.76 16.83 10.01
C ARG A 239 2.43 16.97 8.66
N SER A 240 3.69 16.53 8.59
CA SER A 240 4.38 16.40 7.31
C SER A 240 3.57 15.50 6.40
N GLN A 241 3.32 15.95 5.18
CA GLN A 241 2.86 15.05 4.13
C GLN A 241 4.03 14.13 3.81
N ARG A 242 4.08 12.92 4.39
CA ARG A 242 5.07 11.93 3.95
C ARG A 242 4.83 11.70 2.47
N GLU A 243 5.76 12.15 1.64
CA GLU A 243 5.76 11.77 0.23
C GLU A 243 5.77 10.24 0.18
N ARG A 244 4.87 9.65 -0.63
CA ARG A 244 4.87 8.20 -0.83
C ARG A 244 6.23 7.81 -1.41
N GLY A 245 7.01 7.09 -0.62
CA GLY A 245 8.38 6.71 -0.93
C GLY A 245 8.70 5.34 -0.36
N TRP A 246 9.77 4.73 -0.86
CA TRP A 246 10.31 3.54 -0.22
C TRP A 246 10.97 3.92 1.11
N PRO A 247 11.02 3.02 2.10
CA PRO A 247 11.88 3.24 3.26
C PRO A 247 13.36 3.24 2.84
N GLU A 248 14.20 3.84 3.67
CA GLU A 248 15.65 3.67 3.62
C GLU A 248 16.01 2.18 3.49
N PRO A 249 16.97 1.80 2.62
CA PRO A 249 17.90 2.67 1.88
C PRO A 249 17.41 3.13 0.49
N ASN A 250 16.13 2.91 0.15
CA ASN A 250 15.58 3.13 -1.19
C ASN A 250 14.70 4.38 -1.31
N ASP A 251 14.71 5.24 -0.29
CA ASP A 251 13.90 6.46 -0.18
C ASP A 251 14.17 7.47 -1.30
N ASN A 252 15.34 7.38 -1.94
CA ASN A 252 15.72 8.14 -3.11
C ASN A 252 15.01 7.70 -4.42
N LEU A 253 14.33 6.54 -4.44
CA LEU A 253 13.68 6.04 -5.64
C LEU A 253 12.41 6.84 -5.98
N LYS A 254 12.23 7.11 -7.27
CA LYS A 254 11.09 7.87 -7.75
C LYS A 254 9.85 6.98 -7.91
N VAL A 255 8.94 7.07 -6.95
CA VAL A 255 7.62 6.42 -7.01
C VAL A 255 6.72 7.17 -8.00
N LEU A 256 6.22 6.48 -9.03
CA LEU A 256 5.33 7.07 -10.04
C LEU A 256 3.85 6.82 -9.71
N ASN A 257 3.55 5.68 -9.10
CA ASN A 257 2.25 5.32 -8.52
C ASN A 257 2.45 4.12 -7.56
N ASN A 258 1.34 3.57 -7.05
CA ASN A 258 1.33 2.42 -6.12
C ASN A 258 1.97 1.14 -6.68
N PHE A 259 2.07 0.98 -8.00
CA PHE A 259 2.63 -0.21 -8.63
C PHE A 259 3.98 0.02 -9.33
N VAL A 260 4.29 1.27 -9.70
CA VAL A 260 5.42 1.59 -10.56
C VAL A 260 6.43 2.50 -9.86
N THR A 261 7.68 2.05 -9.83
CA THR A 261 8.83 2.82 -9.33
C THR A 261 9.87 2.92 -10.43
N GLU A 262 10.37 4.13 -10.70
CA GLU A 262 11.48 4.35 -11.62
C GLU A 262 12.80 4.07 -10.90
N LEU A 263 13.51 3.05 -11.38
CA LEU A 263 14.79 2.60 -10.82
C LEU A 263 15.96 3.36 -11.45
N ALA A 264 15.86 3.68 -12.74
CA ALA A 264 16.85 4.50 -13.43
C ALA A 264 16.24 5.23 -14.63
N SER A 265 16.77 6.43 -14.91
CA SER A 265 16.58 7.12 -16.19
C SER A 265 17.89 7.78 -16.61
N ARG A 266 18.29 7.54 -17.86
CA ARG A 266 19.57 7.99 -18.42
C ARG A 266 19.41 8.36 -19.88
N ASP A 267 20.07 9.43 -20.30
CA ASP A 267 20.31 9.69 -21.71
C ASP A 267 21.54 8.87 -22.15
N LEU A 268 21.40 8.16 -23.26
CA LEU A 268 22.42 7.29 -23.84
C LEU A 268 23.03 7.97 -25.05
N GLN A 269 24.34 7.83 -25.22
CA GLN A 269 25.03 8.24 -26.44
C GLN A 269 25.16 7.07 -27.42
N GLY A 270 25.18 7.39 -28.70
CA GLY A 270 25.35 6.40 -29.77
C GLY A 270 26.72 5.72 -29.77
N ASP A 271 26.78 4.53 -30.36
CA ASP A 271 28.00 3.81 -30.75
C ASP A 271 28.99 3.61 -29.59
N SER A 272 28.47 3.50 -28.37
CA SER A 272 29.27 3.21 -27.18
C SER A 272 28.46 2.43 -26.13
N TRP A 273 29.13 1.49 -25.48
CA TRP A 273 28.57 0.76 -24.36
C TRP A 273 28.50 1.63 -23.11
N SER A 274 27.29 1.73 -22.56
CA SER A 274 26.99 2.39 -21.30
C SER A 274 26.65 1.36 -20.23
N GLY A 275 27.21 1.51 -19.03
CA GLY A 275 26.84 0.71 -17.86
C GLY A 275 25.91 1.50 -16.96
N VAL A 276 24.75 0.93 -16.63
CA VAL A 276 23.72 1.56 -15.79
C VAL A 276 23.50 0.71 -14.55
N GLU A 277 23.76 1.29 -13.39
CA GLU A 277 23.50 0.68 -12.08
C GLU A 277 22.01 0.81 -11.75
N VAL A 278 21.45 -0.26 -11.20
CA VAL A 278 20.02 -0.42 -10.90
C VAL A 278 19.87 -1.09 -9.54
N ALA A 279 19.51 -0.30 -8.53
CA ALA A 279 19.11 -0.80 -7.22
C ALA A 279 17.65 -1.25 -7.28
N ASN A 280 17.39 -2.55 -7.17
CA ASN A 280 16.04 -3.09 -7.14
C ASN A 280 15.60 -3.37 -5.69
N PRO A 281 14.60 -2.64 -5.15
CA PRO A 281 14.25 -2.67 -3.72
C PRO A 281 13.60 -3.98 -3.26
N ARG A 282 13.10 -4.80 -4.18
CA ARG A 282 12.58 -6.15 -3.91
C ARG A 282 12.52 -6.97 -5.19
N LYS A 283 12.55 -8.30 -5.05
CA LYS A 283 12.32 -9.22 -6.18
C LYS A 283 11.03 -8.86 -6.95
N GLY A 284 11.09 -8.91 -8.29
CA GLY A 284 9.91 -8.79 -9.14
C GLY A 284 10.20 -8.30 -10.56
N TRP A 285 9.14 -7.90 -11.25
CA TRP A 285 9.16 -7.49 -12.65
C TRP A 285 9.81 -6.11 -12.86
N VAL A 286 10.73 -6.06 -13.82
CA VAL A 286 11.42 -4.85 -14.25
C VAL A 286 11.23 -4.67 -15.75
N PHE A 287 10.72 -3.50 -16.11
CA PHE A 287 10.54 -3.00 -17.46
C PHE A 287 11.72 -2.12 -17.86
N VAL A 288 12.26 -2.35 -19.05
CA VAL A 288 13.32 -1.56 -19.66
C VAL A 288 12.80 -1.00 -20.98
N SER A 289 12.93 0.30 -21.18
CA SER A 289 12.53 0.97 -22.42
C SER A 289 13.63 1.88 -22.94
N ILE A 290 13.83 1.83 -24.25
CA ILE A 290 14.67 2.76 -25.00
C ILE A 290 13.79 3.49 -26.01
N SER A 291 13.77 4.82 -25.88
CA SER A 291 12.98 5.71 -26.74
C SER A 291 13.87 6.71 -27.46
N SER A 292 13.54 7.05 -28.70
CA SER A 292 14.18 8.13 -29.47
C SER A 292 13.18 8.77 -30.42
N ASP A 293 13.52 9.94 -30.95
CA ASP A 293 12.80 10.65 -32.01
C ASP A 293 12.74 9.92 -33.37
N ARG A 294 13.63 8.94 -33.58
CA ARG A 294 13.72 8.11 -34.78
C ARG A 294 14.03 6.66 -34.41
N PRO A 295 13.77 5.68 -35.30
CA PRO A 295 14.01 4.26 -35.01
C PRO A 295 15.45 3.99 -34.57
N VAL A 296 15.60 3.47 -33.35
CA VAL A 296 16.89 3.15 -32.73
C VAL A 296 17.13 1.65 -32.76
N LYS A 297 18.39 1.23 -32.92
CA LYS A 297 18.83 -0.14 -32.66
C LYS A 297 19.57 -0.17 -31.33
N ALA A 298 19.35 -1.22 -30.54
CA ALA A 298 20.01 -1.38 -29.26
C ALA A 298 20.43 -2.83 -29.02
N GLU A 299 21.59 -2.99 -28.39
CA GLU A 299 22.02 -4.25 -27.80
C GLU A 299 22.18 -4.04 -26.29
N ALA A 300 21.64 -4.95 -25.48
CA ALA A 300 21.77 -4.84 -24.04
C ALA A 300 21.83 -6.20 -23.36
N LYS A 301 22.47 -6.25 -22.20
CA LYS A 301 22.55 -7.43 -21.34
C LYS A 301 22.65 -7.03 -19.89
N TRP A 302 22.01 -7.81 -19.04
CA TRP A 302 22.28 -7.79 -17.61
C TRP A 302 23.62 -8.47 -17.36
N LEU A 303 24.51 -7.81 -16.62
CA LEU A 303 25.84 -8.36 -16.36
C LEU A 303 25.77 -9.53 -15.37
N GLU A 304 24.81 -9.48 -14.45
CA GLU A 304 24.46 -10.59 -13.57
C GLU A 304 23.88 -11.75 -14.41
N GLY A 305 24.55 -12.90 -14.39
CA GLY A 305 24.14 -14.06 -15.17
C GLY A 305 24.31 -13.93 -16.69
N ALA A 306 24.86 -12.81 -17.19
CA ALA A 306 25.07 -12.54 -18.60
C ALA A 306 23.82 -12.72 -19.49
N LYS A 307 22.64 -12.37 -18.98
CA LYS A 307 21.36 -12.51 -19.69
C LYS A 307 21.21 -11.41 -20.75
N GLN A 308 21.22 -11.81 -22.02
CA GLN A 308 20.96 -10.90 -23.14
C GLN A 308 19.51 -10.42 -23.10
N ILE A 309 19.28 -9.13 -23.37
CA ILE A 309 17.95 -8.57 -23.55
C ILE A 309 17.47 -8.84 -24.98
N GLN A 310 16.29 -9.45 -25.09
CA GLN A 310 15.52 -9.49 -26.32
C GLN A 310 14.52 -8.32 -26.31
N TRP A 311 14.61 -7.48 -27.34
CA TRP A 311 13.75 -6.30 -27.49
C TRP A 311 12.48 -6.65 -28.29
N ARG A 312 11.35 -6.09 -27.84
CA ARG A 312 10.12 -5.96 -28.60
C ARG A 312 9.92 -4.49 -28.97
N THR A 313 9.59 -4.22 -30.23
CA THR A 313 9.20 -2.86 -30.63
C THR A 313 7.77 -2.61 -30.23
N ASN A 314 7.52 -1.57 -29.45
CA ASN A 314 6.18 -1.15 -29.09
C ASN A 314 5.47 -0.59 -30.34
N PRO A 315 4.30 -1.13 -30.71
CA PRO A 315 3.63 -0.77 -31.97
C PRO A 315 3.05 0.65 -31.97
N ASP A 316 2.77 1.24 -30.81
CA ASP A 316 2.14 2.56 -30.71
C ASP A 316 3.15 3.70 -30.78
N ASN A 317 4.35 3.49 -30.22
CA ASN A 317 5.35 4.55 -30.06
C ASN A 317 6.72 4.23 -30.67
N GLY A 318 6.96 2.98 -31.10
CA GLY A 318 8.21 2.56 -31.72
C GLY A 318 9.38 2.33 -30.75
N ASN A 319 9.17 2.45 -29.44
CA ASN A 319 10.19 2.22 -28.43
C ASN A 319 10.63 0.75 -28.42
N LEU A 320 11.89 0.50 -28.09
CA LEU A 320 12.37 -0.84 -27.78
C LEU A 320 12.07 -1.13 -26.32
N GLU A 321 11.34 -2.21 -26.05
CA GLU A 321 10.88 -2.58 -24.71
C GLU A 321 11.25 -4.02 -24.39
N SER A 322 11.60 -4.26 -23.13
CA SER A 322 11.84 -5.59 -22.60
C SER A 322 11.38 -5.67 -21.15
N ILE A 323 10.97 -6.86 -20.72
CA ILE A 323 10.48 -7.11 -19.37
C ILE A 323 11.18 -8.36 -18.82
N THR A 324 11.78 -8.25 -17.65
CA THR A 324 12.39 -9.40 -16.98
C THR A 324 12.11 -9.35 -15.50
N GLU A 325 12.06 -10.51 -14.86
CA GLU A 325 12.15 -10.57 -13.40
C GLU A 325 13.60 -10.36 -12.96
N LEU A 326 13.81 -9.57 -11.91
CA LEU A 326 15.09 -9.40 -11.23
C LEU A 326 14.95 -9.69 -9.73
N ALA A 327 16.02 -10.20 -9.12
CA ALA A 327 16.11 -10.35 -7.67
C ALA A 327 16.21 -8.97 -6.98
N GLU A 328 16.00 -8.94 -5.67
CA GLU A 328 16.34 -7.78 -4.86
C GLU A 328 17.86 -7.53 -4.86
N GLY A 329 18.26 -6.26 -4.82
CA GLY A 329 19.66 -5.84 -4.72
C GLY A 329 20.15 -5.05 -5.92
N GLU A 330 21.47 -4.91 -6.01
CA GLU A 330 22.16 -4.17 -7.07
C GLU A 330 22.30 -5.00 -8.35
N HIS A 331 21.95 -4.39 -9.49
CA HIS A 331 22.10 -4.97 -10.83
C HIS A 331 22.79 -3.97 -11.75
N ARG A 332 23.40 -4.48 -12.83
CA ARG A 332 24.03 -3.65 -13.84
C ARG A 332 23.59 -4.02 -15.25
N LEU A 333 22.96 -3.06 -15.91
CA LEU A 333 22.64 -3.15 -17.32
C LEU A 333 23.79 -2.59 -18.16
N SER A 334 24.29 -3.39 -19.11
CA SER A 334 25.19 -2.93 -20.17
C SER A 334 24.37 -2.73 -21.43
N VAL A 335 24.40 -1.54 -22.03
CA VAL A 335 23.59 -1.18 -23.20
C VAL A 335 24.39 -0.36 -24.21
N GLU A 336 24.23 -0.65 -25.49
CA GLU A 336 24.72 0.13 -26.62
C GLU A 336 23.53 0.49 -27.53
N VAL A 337 23.52 1.72 -28.04
CA VAL A 337 22.48 2.23 -28.94
C VAL A 337 23.10 2.82 -30.20
N SER A 338 22.38 2.78 -31.32
CA SER A 338 22.88 3.29 -32.61
C SER A 338 23.00 4.81 -32.73
N HIS A 339 22.38 5.56 -31.81
CA HIS A 339 22.45 7.02 -31.71
C HIS A 339 21.89 7.45 -30.35
N GLU A 340 21.87 8.76 -30.10
CA GLU A 340 21.26 9.34 -28.90
C GLU A 340 19.84 8.80 -28.67
N ALA A 341 19.58 8.32 -27.46
CA ALA A 341 18.30 7.74 -27.07
C ALA A 341 18.14 7.87 -25.55
N LYS A 342 16.92 7.70 -25.05
CA LYS A 342 16.62 7.74 -23.63
C LYS A 342 16.30 6.36 -23.11
N LEU A 343 16.99 5.96 -22.04
CA LEU A 343 16.74 4.74 -21.28
C LEU A 343 15.88 5.04 -20.05
N VAL A 344 14.89 4.19 -19.82
CA VAL A 344 14.08 4.17 -18.60
C VAL A 344 13.99 2.73 -18.09
N ILE A 345 14.25 2.54 -16.80
CA ILE A 345 14.14 1.27 -16.10
C ILE A 345 13.15 1.44 -14.95
N ARG A 346 12.12 0.60 -14.91
CA ARG A 346 11.04 0.68 -13.94
C ARG A 346 10.73 -0.67 -13.35
N ARG A 347 10.49 -0.70 -12.05
CA ARG A 347 9.77 -1.80 -11.41
C ARG A 347 8.28 -1.67 -11.74
N ILE A 348 7.64 -2.77 -12.14
CA ILE A 348 6.24 -2.82 -12.57
C ILE A 348 5.50 -3.98 -11.86
N PRO A 349 4.16 -3.99 -11.84
CA PRO A 349 3.40 -5.14 -11.36
C PRO A 349 3.45 -6.29 -12.38
N GLU A 350 3.03 -7.48 -11.93
CA GLU A 350 2.68 -8.55 -12.87
C GLU A 350 1.34 -8.22 -13.53
N LEU A 351 1.29 -8.30 -14.85
CA LEU A 351 0.08 -8.08 -15.64
C LEU A 351 -0.14 -9.32 -16.50
N ALA A 352 -1.25 -10.03 -16.25
CA ALA A 352 -1.55 -11.28 -16.93
C ALA A 352 -2.65 -11.09 -17.99
N TYR A 353 -2.44 -11.70 -19.16
CA TYR A 353 -3.50 -11.90 -20.14
C TYR A 353 -3.95 -13.37 -20.11
N SER A 354 -5.23 -13.56 -19.81
CA SER A 354 -5.80 -14.90 -19.70
C SER A 354 -6.25 -15.43 -21.06
N TYR A 355 -5.98 -16.71 -21.27
CA TYR A 355 -6.53 -17.51 -22.37
C TYR A 355 -5.94 -17.14 -23.75
N TYR A 356 -4.66 -17.44 -23.95
CA TYR A 356 -4.06 -17.47 -25.28
C TYR A 356 -3.88 -18.90 -25.81
N PRO A 357 -4.17 -19.16 -27.10
CA PRO A 357 -4.98 -18.32 -27.98
C PRO A 357 -6.46 -18.34 -27.55
N CYS A 358 -7.22 -17.31 -27.93
CA CYS A 358 -8.67 -17.29 -27.68
C CYS A 358 -9.43 -16.72 -28.87
N THR A 359 -10.59 -17.31 -29.14
CA THR A 359 -11.60 -16.76 -30.03
C THR A 359 -12.71 -16.16 -29.16
N PRO A 360 -12.97 -14.85 -29.27
CA PRO A 360 -14.03 -14.20 -28.49
C PRO A 360 -15.40 -14.80 -28.83
N HIS A 361 -16.31 -14.81 -27.85
CA HIS A 361 -17.68 -15.29 -28.04
C HIS A 361 -18.50 -14.46 -29.04
N LEU A 362 -18.05 -13.25 -29.35
CA LEU A 362 -18.66 -12.36 -30.32
C LEU A 362 -17.89 -12.46 -31.64
N GLU A 363 -18.47 -13.18 -32.59
CA GLU A 363 -17.91 -13.43 -33.95
C GLU A 363 -17.36 -12.17 -34.65
N PRO A 364 -17.96 -10.96 -34.54
CA PRO A 364 -17.41 -9.77 -35.20
C PRO A 364 -16.02 -9.32 -34.73
N HIS A 365 -15.53 -9.82 -33.60
CA HIS A 365 -14.25 -9.36 -33.02
C HIS A 365 -13.01 -10.09 -33.58
N GLY A 366 -13.20 -11.15 -34.38
CA GLY A 366 -12.10 -11.95 -34.95
C GLY A 366 -11.29 -12.70 -33.90
N ASP A 367 -10.30 -13.49 -34.33
CA ASP A 367 -9.44 -14.25 -33.41
C ASP A 367 -8.42 -13.34 -32.71
N TYR A 368 -8.21 -13.59 -31.41
CA TYR A 368 -7.12 -12.96 -30.67
C TYR A 368 -5.85 -13.82 -30.83
N ASP A 369 -5.33 -13.83 -32.05
CA ASP A 369 -4.12 -14.55 -32.45
C ASP A 369 -2.83 -13.79 -32.07
N TRP A 370 -1.66 -14.37 -32.36
CA TRP A 370 -0.37 -13.75 -32.03
C TRP A 370 -0.18 -12.36 -32.65
N ASN A 371 -0.75 -12.10 -33.84
CA ASN A 371 -0.63 -10.80 -34.50
C ASN A 371 -1.49 -9.76 -33.78
N TYR A 372 -2.72 -10.11 -33.43
CA TYR A 372 -3.59 -9.26 -32.62
C TYR A 372 -2.94 -8.94 -31.28
N LEU A 373 -2.46 -9.97 -30.57
CA LEU A 373 -1.79 -9.77 -29.29
C LEU A 373 -0.52 -8.94 -29.45
N THR A 374 0.30 -9.17 -30.49
CA THR A 374 1.52 -8.38 -30.74
C THR A 374 1.20 -6.89 -30.88
N GLN A 375 0.08 -6.56 -31.52
CA GLN A 375 -0.34 -5.19 -31.73
C GLN A 375 -0.95 -4.54 -30.47
N TYR A 376 -1.72 -5.29 -29.66
CA TYR A 376 -2.58 -4.67 -28.64
C TYR A 376 -2.35 -5.15 -27.19
N VAL A 377 -1.60 -6.24 -26.98
CA VAL A 377 -1.53 -6.93 -25.67
C VAL A 377 -0.10 -7.18 -25.22
N LEU A 378 0.71 -7.88 -26.03
CA LEU A 378 2.05 -8.36 -25.66
C LEU A 378 3.00 -7.28 -25.12
N PRO A 379 3.00 -6.03 -25.64
CA PRO A 379 3.82 -4.97 -25.06
C PRO A 379 3.51 -4.69 -23.58
N HIS A 380 2.26 -4.92 -23.15
CA HIS A 380 1.72 -4.46 -21.87
C HIS A 380 1.63 -5.54 -20.78
N VAL A 381 1.79 -6.82 -21.12
CA VAL A 381 1.56 -7.93 -20.17
C VAL A 381 2.83 -8.74 -19.91
N THR A 382 3.11 -9.05 -18.66
CA THR A 382 4.29 -9.84 -18.26
C THR A 382 4.05 -11.34 -18.39
N THR A 383 2.78 -11.76 -18.36
CA THR A 383 2.38 -13.17 -18.21
C THR A 383 1.26 -13.52 -19.19
N LEU A 384 1.39 -14.65 -19.87
CA LEU A 384 0.32 -15.27 -20.65
C LEU A 384 -0.18 -16.55 -19.97
N ILE A 385 -1.49 -16.75 -19.96
CA ILE A 385 -2.11 -17.98 -19.48
C ILE A 385 -2.70 -18.75 -20.67
N THR A 386 -2.49 -20.07 -20.73
CA THR A 386 -3.00 -20.92 -21.82
C THR A 386 -3.77 -22.14 -21.32
N HIS A 387 -4.65 -22.70 -22.17
CA HIS A 387 -5.33 -23.97 -21.92
C HIS A 387 -4.73 -25.17 -22.68
N GLY A 388 -3.62 -25.01 -23.40
CA GLY A 388 -3.13 -26.12 -24.21
C GLY A 388 -1.76 -25.90 -24.85
N ASP A 389 -1.51 -26.67 -25.90
CA ASP A 389 -0.26 -26.62 -26.64
C ASP A 389 -0.14 -25.32 -27.42
N ILE A 390 1.08 -24.75 -27.40
CA ILE A 390 1.43 -23.51 -28.09
C ILE A 390 2.50 -23.82 -29.10
N ASP A 391 2.49 -23.08 -30.21
CA ASP A 391 3.58 -23.13 -31.17
C ASP A 391 4.94 -22.85 -30.49
N GLU A 392 5.90 -23.74 -30.70
CA GLU A 392 7.22 -23.69 -30.05
C GLU A 392 8.01 -22.43 -30.40
N ALA A 393 7.82 -21.86 -31.60
CA ALA A 393 8.50 -20.62 -31.98
C ALA A 393 7.93 -19.43 -31.21
N ILE A 394 6.59 -19.36 -31.07
CA ILE A 394 5.90 -18.34 -30.27
C ILE A 394 6.30 -18.42 -28.79
N LYS A 395 6.28 -19.63 -28.22
CA LYS A 395 6.68 -19.85 -26.83
C LYS A 395 8.13 -19.39 -26.61
N LYS A 396 9.04 -19.75 -27.53
CA LYS A 396 10.44 -19.35 -27.44
C LYS A 396 10.65 -17.84 -27.60
N GLU A 397 9.91 -17.17 -28.49
CA GLU A 397 9.90 -15.71 -28.61
C GLU A 397 9.55 -15.08 -27.26
N TRP A 398 8.43 -15.50 -26.66
CA TRP A 398 7.93 -14.97 -25.40
C TRP A 398 8.89 -15.17 -24.22
N LEU A 399 9.42 -16.38 -24.05
CA LEU A 399 10.32 -16.69 -22.95
C LEU A 399 11.68 -15.99 -23.09
N ASN A 400 12.18 -15.84 -24.31
CA ASN A 400 13.43 -15.10 -24.55
C ASN A 400 13.29 -13.60 -24.26
N GLU A 401 12.09 -13.04 -24.35
CA GLU A 401 11.79 -11.69 -23.89
C GLU A 401 11.84 -11.55 -22.36
N GLY A 402 11.99 -12.65 -21.62
CA GLY A 402 12.08 -12.66 -20.16
C GLY A 402 10.73 -12.76 -19.46
N ARG A 403 9.66 -13.05 -20.21
CA ARG A 403 8.27 -13.06 -19.77
C ARG A 403 7.82 -14.47 -19.37
N LEU A 404 6.66 -14.56 -18.71
CA LEU A 404 6.19 -15.80 -18.11
C LEU A 404 5.05 -16.44 -18.89
N TRP A 405 5.06 -17.77 -18.95
CA TRP A 405 3.92 -18.56 -19.40
C TRP A 405 3.34 -19.37 -18.24
N VAL A 406 2.02 -19.33 -18.05
CA VAL A 406 1.32 -20.09 -17.01
C VAL A 406 0.29 -21.02 -17.67
N GLY A 407 0.24 -22.28 -17.23
CA GLY A 407 -0.79 -23.21 -17.67
C GLY A 407 -2.10 -22.92 -16.93
N ASN A 408 -3.23 -23.19 -17.55
CA ASN A 408 -4.53 -23.23 -16.89
C ASN A 408 -5.01 -24.67 -16.76
N ALA A 409 -5.64 -25.00 -15.63
CA ALA A 409 -6.46 -26.19 -15.48
C ALA A 409 -7.81 -25.83 -14.86
N SER A 410 -8.84 -26.59 -15.18
CA SER A 410 -10.13 -26.50 -14.48
C SER A 410 -10.04 -27.06 -13.07
N LEU A 411 -10.93 -26.61 -12.18
CA LEU A 411 -11.19 -27.29 -10.92
C LEU A 411 -12.01 -28.59 -11.16
N PRO A 412 -11.45 -29.80 -10.94
CA PRO A 412 -12.21 -31.03 -11.15
C PRO A 412 -13.38 -31.13 -10.15
N GLY A 413 -14.52 -31.63 -10.60
CA GLY A 413 -15.72 -31.83 -9.76
C GLY A 413 -16.77 -30.73 -9.81
N LEU A 414 -16.58 -29.65 -10.58
CA LEU A 414 -17.57 -28.57 -10.71
C LEU A 414 -18.96 -29.04 -11.19
N SER A 415 -19.03 -30.15 -11.93
CA SER A 415 -20.29 -30.73 -12.45
C SER A 415 -20.66 -32.09 -11.84
N GLY A 416 -20.03 -32.49 -10.73
CA GLY A 416 -20.19 -33.84 -10.16
C GLY A 416 -19.88 -33.92 -8.66
N PRO A 417 -19.81 -35.15 -8.08
CA PRO A 417 -19.33 -35.31 -6.71
C PRO A 417 -17.88 -34.79 -6.61
N PRO A 418 -17.53 -34.11 -5.51
CA PRO A 418 -16.19 -33.54 -5.36
C PRO A 418 -15.14 -34.66 -5.35
N PRO A 419 -14.09 -34.56 -6.16
CA PRO A 419 -13.01 -35.54 -6.18
C PRO A 419 -12.24 -35.55 -4.86
N ASN A 420 -11.61 -36.67 -4.55
CA ASN A 420 -10.68 -36.74 -3.42
C ASN A 420 -9.33 -36.07 -3.77
N ALA A 421 -8.52 -35.81 -2.76
CA ALA A 421 -7.24 -35.09 -2.94
C ALA A 421 -6.28 -35.78 -3.93
N THR A 422 -6.27 -37.11 -3.99
CA THR A 422 -5.44 -37.86 -4.93
C THR A 422 -5.88 -37.64 -6.37
N GLU A 423 -7.20 -37.66 -6.62
CA GLU A 423 -7.77 -37.42 -7.95
C GLU A 423 -7.49 -35.99 -8.43
N VAL A 424 -7.59 -35.00 -7.53
CA VAL A 424 -7.23 -33.60 -7.83
C VAL A 424 -5.74 -33.49 -8.19
N TYR A 425 -4.86 -34.09 -7.39
CA TYR A 425 -3.43 -34.08 -7.64
C TYR A 425 -3.07 -34.76 -8.96
N GLU A 426 -3.63 -35.93 -9.26
CA GLU A 426 -3.39 -36.64 -10.52
C GLU A 426 -3.86 -35.87 -11.74
N TYR A 427 -4.93 -35.08 -11.61
CA TYR A 427 -5.42 -34.21 -12.68
C TYR A 427 -4.48 -33.03 -12.93
N TRP A 428 -4.16 -32.23 -11.90
CA TRP A 428 -3.30 -31.05 -12.07
C TRP A 428 -1.84 -31.38 -12.36
N SER A 429 -1.31 -32.46 -11.79
CA SER A 429 0.08 -32.86 -12.03
C SER A 429 0.37 -33.19 -13.49
N LYS A 430 -0.63 -33.57 -14.29
CA LYS A 430 -0.47 -33.84 -15.73
C LYS A 430 -0.52 -32.59 -16.61
N ASN A 431 -0.85 -31.42 -16.05
CA ASN A 431 -0.95 -30.19 -16.82
C ASN A 431 0.43 -29.74 -17.32
N ILE A 432 0.48 -29.15 -18.52
CA ILE A 432 1.72 -28.65 -19.12
C ILE A 432 2.42 -27.60 -18.25
N GLY A 433 1.63 -26.79 -17.52
CA GLY A 433 2.13 -25.80 -16.56
C GLY A 433 2.89 -26.40 -15.37
N ILE A 434 2.75 -27.71 -15.13
CA ILE A 434 3.50 -28.46 -14.11
C ILE A 434 4.59 -29.33 -14.73
N GLN A 435 4.33 -29.94 -15.88
CA GLN A 435 5.24 -30.90 -16.52
C GLN A 435 6.41 -30.24 -17.25
N SER A 436 6.22 -29.01 -17.76
CA SER A 436 7.21 -28.33 -18.59
C SER A 436 7.99 -27.29 -17.78
N PRO A 437 9.34 -27.28 -17.86
CA PRO A 437 10.17 -26.26 -17.21
C PRO A 437 10.02 -24.87 -17.84
N ASP A 438 9.41 -24.79 -19.04
CA ASP A 438 9.16 -23.54 -19.75
C ASP A 438 7.99 -22.74 -19.17
N PHE A 439 7.22 -23.34 -18.27
CA PHE A 439 6.07 -22.71 -17.63
C PHE A 439 6.39 -22.31 -16.19
N GLY A 440 5.89 -21.15 -15.79
CA GLY A 440 5.98 -20.60 -14.44
C GLY A 440 5.04 -21.23 -13.42
N GLY A 441 4.19 -22.17 -13.84
CA GLY A 441 3.25 -22.87 -12.97
C GLY A 441 1.87 -23.03 -13.59
N LEU A 442 0.89 -23.18 -12.69
CA LEU A 442 -0.50 -23.49 -13.00
C LEU A 442 -1.44 -22.51 -12.30
N ILE A 443 -2.37 -21.92 -13.05
CA ILE A 443 -3.57 -21.28 -12.51
C ILE A 443 -4.74 -22.25 -12.60
N VAL A 444 -5.58 -22.26 -11.56
CA VAL A 444 -6.80 -23.06 -11.52
C VAL A 444 -7.98 -22.10 -11.53
N ASP A 445 -8.85 -22.22 -12.54
CA ASP A 445 -10.10 -21.47 -12.68
C ASP A 445 -11.27 -22.45 -12.85
#